data_AF-A0A524D181-F1
#
_entry.id   AF-A0A524D181-F1
#
_cell.length_a   1.000
_cell.length_b   1.000
_cell.length_c   1.000
_cell.angle_alpha   90.00
_cell.angle_beta   90.00
_cell.angle_gamma   90.00
#
_symmetry.space_group_name_H-M   'P 1'
#
loop_
_entity.id
_entity.type
_entity.pdbx_description
1 polymer ?
#
loop_
_entity_poly.entity_id
_entity_poly.type
_entity_poly.pdbx_seq_one_letter_code
_entity_poly.pdbx_strand_id
1 'polypeptide(L)'
;MTKSLKNKDIVLTGEYLGVVEEFLPDKDSTYTREGKIFATKSGLLNVDIDQRKIDIKTHNEEDRKVVKVGDIVIGSILFLRKYSVGLNFYTINNKLHFNSYYFGNIHVSQISNRYIEKINEAFQVTDIIRAKVIEEKSNEYNLSTIGKDLGVIHSDCSICGTPLDRTGFDKLRCPMCGNMESRKLASDYRDVSHELRY
;
A
#
# COMPACT_ATOMS: atom_id res chain seq x y z
N MET A 1 -22.59 -24.85 -28.47
CA MET A 1 -21.33 -24.53 -29.17
C MET A 1 -20.24 -24.43 -28.11
N THR A 2 -19.35 -25.41 -28.02
CA THR A 2 -18.28 -25.45 -27.01
C THR A 2 -17.13 -24.60 -27.53
N LYS A 3 -16.98 -23.39 -26.99
CA LYS A 3 -15.90 -22.46 -27.30
C LYS A 3 -14.57 -23.13 -26.89
N SER A 4 -13.65 -23.30 -27.82
CA SER A 4 -12.30 -23.77 -27.50
C SER A 4 -11.54 -22.61 -26.86
N LEU A 5 -11.34 -22.68 -25.55
CA LEU A 5 -10.67 -21.66 -24.77
C LEU A 5 -9.17 -21.69 -25.06
N LYS A 6 -8.62 -20.52 -25.43
CA LYS A 6 -7.20 -20.31 -25.68
C LYS A 6 -6.59 -19.47 -24.58
N ASN A 7 -5.27 -19.59 -24.43
CA ASN A 7 -4.52 -18.74 -23.51
C ASN A 7 -4.77 -17.25 -23.85
N LYS A 8 -5.00 -16.44 -22.81
CA LYS A 8 -5.39 -15.02 -22.85
C LYS A 8 -6.82 -14.73 -23.33
N ASP A 9 -7.69 -15.73 -23.45
CA ASP A 9 -9.11 -15.47 -23.67
C ASP A 9 -9.75 -14.82 -22.45
N ILE A 10 -10.72 -13.93 -22.70
CA ILE A 10 -11.56 -13.36 -21.64
C ILE A 10 -12.61 -14.42 -21.26
N VAL A 11 -12.65 -14.74 -19.97
CA VAL A 11 -13.60 -15.66 -19.35
C VAL A 11 -14.48 -14.93 -18.36
N LEU A 12 -15.72 -15.38 -18.22
CA LEU A 12 -16.70 -14.87 -17.27
C LEU A 12 -16.87 -15.83 -16.08
N THR A 13 -17.28 -15.30 -14.92
CA THR A 13 -17.66 -16.13 -13.77
C THR A 13 -18.69 -17.19 -14.17
N GLY A 14 -18.42 -18.45 -13.82
CA GLY A 14 -19.24 -19.61 -14.15
C GLY A 14 -18.95 -20.25 -15.52
N GLU A 15 -18.05 -19.68 -16.33
CA GLU A 15 -17.66 -20.25 -17.62
C GLU A 15 -16.89 -21.57 -17.42
N TYR A 16 -17.19 -22.57 -18.26
CA TYR A 16 -16.53 -23.87 -18.24
C TYR A 16 -15.14 -23.78 -18.87
N LEU A 17 -14.11 -24.26 -18.16
CA LEU A 17 -12.70 -24.12 -18.55
C LEU A 17 -12.04 -25.40 -19.06
N GLY A 18 -12.55 -26.57 -18.64
CA GLY A 18 -11.95 -27.85 -18.98
C GLY A 18 -12.29 -28.93 -17.94
N VAL A 19 -11.55 -30.04 -17.97
CA VAL A 19 -11.69 -31.14 -17.01
C VAL A 19 -10.41 -31.34 -16.20
N VAL A 20 -10.54 -31.93 -15.02
CA VAL A 20 -9.42 -32.15 -14.08
C VAL A 20 -8.38 -33.15 -14.58
N GLU A 21 -8.75 -34.00 -15.55
CA GLU A 21 -7.84 -34.92 -16.24
C GLU A 21 -6.88 -34.19 -17.20
N GLU A 22 -7.32 -33.04 -17.73
CA GLU A 22 -6.54 -32.22 -18.66
C GLU A 22 -5.75 -31.14 -17.94
N PHE A 23 -6.35 -30.51 -16.92
CA PHE A 23 -5.77 -29.36 -16.24
C PHE A 23 -5.90 -29.41 -14.72
N LEU A 24 -4.91 -28.86 -14.03
CA LEU A 24 -4.91 -28.61 -12.60
C LEU A 24 -5.62 -27.28 -12.31
N PRO A 25 -6.70 -27.29 -11.50
CA PRO A 25 -7.44 -26.09 -11.15
C PRO A 25 -6.65 -25.22 -10.15
N ASP A 26 -6.78 -23.91 -10.29
CA ASP A 26 -6.28 -22.93 -9.33
C ASP A 26 -7.31 -22.64 -8.24
N LYS A 27 -6.90 -22.67 -6.97
CA LYS A 27 -7.79 -22.58 -5.81
C LYS A 27 -8.46 -21.21 -5.66
N ASP A 28 -7.81 -20.15 -6.12
CA ASP A 28 -8.27 -18.78 -5.94
C ASP A 28 -9.14 -18.30 -7.11
N SER A 29 -9.00 -18.92 -8.28
CA SER A 29 -9.62 -18.46 -9.54
C SER A 29 -10.52 -19.48 -10.23
N THR A 30 -10.58 -20.72 -9.75
CA THR A 30 -11.41 -21.77 -10.33
C THR A 30 -12.11 -22.59 -9.26
N TYR A 31 -13.17 -23.30 -9.63
CA TYR A 31 -13.80 -24.31 -8.79
C TYR A 31 -14.08 -25.57 -9.62
N THR A 32 -14.10 -26.72 -8.96
CA THR A 32 -14.36 -28.01 -9.60
C THR A 32 -15.71 -28.55 -9.17
N ARG A 33 -16.51 -29.02 -10.13
CA ARG A 33 -17.76 -29.75 -9.89
C ARG A 33 -17.86 -30.92 -10.86
N GLU A 34 -18.03 -32.14 -10.35
CA GLU A 34 -18.22 -33.35 -11.16
C GLU A 34 -17.09 -33.54 -12.21
N GLY A 35 -15.84 -33.30 -11.82
CA GLY A 35 -14.66 -33.40 -12.70
C GLY A 35 -14.49 -32.26 -13.71
N LYS A 36 -15.42 -31.31 -13.77
CA LYS A 36 -15.37 -30.13 -14.63
C LYS A 36 -14.86 -28.92 -13.87
N ILE A 37 -14.02 -28.12 -14.51
CA ILE A 37 -13.44 -26.89 -13.95
C ILE A 37 -14.22 -25.70 -14.50
N PHE A 38 -14.55 -24.77 -13.60
CA PHE A 38 -15.30 -23.57 -13.90
C PHE A 38 -14.61 -22.33 -13.31
N ALA A 39 -14.83 -21.18 -13.94
CA ALA A 39 -14.33 -19.90 -13.48
C ALA A 39 -15.05 -19.41 -12.21
N THR A 40 -14.32 -19.01 -11.17
CA THR A 40 -14.91 -18.32 -9.99
C THR A 40 -14.99 -16.81 -10.16
N LYS A 41 -14.21 -16.25 -11.10
CA LYS A 41 -14.12 -14.82 -11.38
C LYS A 41 -13.93 -14.56 -12.87
N SER A 42 -14.28 -13.36 -13.33
CA SER A 42 -14.05 -12.93 -14.70
C SER A 42 -12.63 -12.37 -14.88
N GLY A 43 -11.97 -12.69 -16.00
CA GLY A 43 -10.61 -12.21 -16.27
C GLY A 43 -10.00 -12.84 -17.51
N LEU A 44 -8.67 -12.75 -17.64
CA LEU A 44 -7.88 -13.40 -18.68
C LEU A 44 -7.50 -14.80 -18.24
N LEU A 45 -7.84 -15.80 -19.05
CA LEU A 45 -7.42 -17.17 -18.83
C LEU A 45 -5.91 -17.30 -19.06
N ASN A 46 -5.19 -17.80 -18.07
CA ASN A 46 -3.79 -18.20 -18.18
C ASN A 46 -3.73 -19.73 -18.19
N VAL A 47 -3.20 -20.28 -19.28
CA VAL A 47 -3.00 -21.74 -19.43
C VAL A 47 -1.51 -22.02 -19.48
N ASP A 48 -0.98 -22.64 -18.43
CA ASP A 48 0.37 -23.18 -18.39
C ASP A 48 0.32 -24.64 -18.87
N ILE A 49 0.78 -24.88 -20.10
CA ILE A 49 0.74 -26.20 -20.74
C ILE A 49 1.77 -27.14 -20.09
N ASP A 50 2.91 -26.61 -19.66
CA ASP A 50 4.01 -27.43 -19.10
C ASP A 50 3.61 -27.98 -17.72
N GLN A 51 2.96 -27.15 -16.90
CA GLN A 51 2.44 -27.56 -15.60
C GLN A 51 0.99 -28.07 -15.66
N ARG A 52 0.36 -28.02 -16.84
CA ARG A 52 -1.07 -28.25 -17.05
C ARG A 52 -1.93 -27.42 -16.09
N LYS A 53 -1.52 -26.21 -15.72
CA LYS A 53 -2.25 -25.38 -14.76
C LYS A 53 -3.16 -24.39 -15.49
N ILE A 54 -4.37 -24.21 -14.98
CA ILE A 54 -5.25 -23.12 -15.41
C ILE A 54 -5.54 -22.18 -14.25
N ASP A 55 -5.35 -20.89 -14.48
CA ASP A 55 -5.72 -19.82 -13.57
C ASP A 55 -6.35 -18.67 -14.34
N ILE A 56 -7.16 -17.87 -13.67
CA ILE A 56 -7.74 -16.65 -14.25
C ILE A 56 -7.03 -15.47 -13.63
N LYS A 57 -6.41 -14.65 -14.46
CA LYS A 57 -5.79 -13.40 -14.08
C LYS A 57 -6.74 -12.25 -14.37
N THR A 58 -7.14 -11.53 -13.33
CA THR A 58 -7.79 -10.23 -13.51
C THR A 58 -6.74 -9.20 -13.95
N HIS A 59 -7.17 -8.11 -14.58
CA HIS A 59 -6.29 -6.98 -14.91
C HIS A 59 -5.56 -6.45 -13.66
N ASN A 60 -6.12 -6.69 -12.46
CA ASN A 60 -5.62 -6.22 -11.18
C ASN A 60 -4.75 -7.27 -10.44
N GLU A 61 -4.35 -8.39 -11.06
CA GLU A 61 -3.62 -9.48 -10.40
C GLU A 61 -2.13 -9.58 -10.69
N GLU A 62 -1.64 -8.93 -11.74
CA GLU A 62 -0.19 -8.73 -11.92
C GLU A 62 0.40 -7.82 -10.82
N ASP A 63 -0.48 -7.14 -10.09
CA ASP A 63 -0.16 -6.17 -9.06
C ASP A 63 -0.30 -6.79 -7.67
N ARG A 64 0.82 -6.87 -6.93
CA ARG A 64 0.86 -7.41 -5.56
C ARG A 64 -0.20 -6.73 -4.68
N LYS A 65 -1.23 -7.49 -4.30
CA LYS A 65 -2.27 -7.05 -3.35
C LYS A 65 -1.87 -7.18 -1.88
N VAL A 66 -0.65 -7.64 -1.60
CA VAL A 66 -0.19 -7.97 -0.24
C VAL A 66 1.06 -7.16 0.08
N VAL A 67 1.01 -6.47 1.22
CA VAL A 67 2.12 -5.72 1.80
C VAL A 67 3.28 -6.67 2.06
N LYS A 68 4.50 -6.28 1.70
CA LYS A 68 5.72 -7.03 2.01
C LYS A 68 6.74 -6.16 2.71
N VAL A 69 7.63 -6.82 3.44
CA VAL A 69 8.83 -6.17 3.98
C VAL A 69 9.62 -5.53 2.84
N GLY A 70 9.96 -4.26 3.01
CA GLY A 70 10.64 -3.45 2.01
C GLY A 70 9.74 -2.49 1.25
N ASP A 71 8.42 -2.70 1.24
CA ASP A 71 7.48 -1.85 0.52
C ASP A 71 7.41 -0.44 1.10
N ILE A 72 7.17 0.54 0.24
CA ILE A 72 6.94 1.93 0.61
C ILE A 72 5.44 2.15 0.71
N VAL A 73 5.00 2.68 1.85
CA VAL A 73 3.59 2.92 2.14
C VAL A 73 3.33 4.39 2.40
N ILE A 74 2.14 4.85 2.04
CA ILE A 74 1.67 6.22 2.32
C ILE A 74 0.36 6.15 3.08
N GLY A 75 0.30 6.91 4.17
CA GLY A 75 -0.79 6.85 5.12
C GLY A 75 -0.94 8.10 5.97
N SER A 76 -2.06 8.17 6.69
CA SER A 76 -2.36 9.22 7.65
C SER A 76 -2.17 8.72 9.07
N ILE A 77 -1.66 9.57 9.95
CA ILE A 77 -1.51 9.23 11.37
C ILE A 77 -2.90 9.06 12.01
N LEU A 78 -3.03 8.02 12.82
CA LEU A 78 -4.19 7.81 13.69
C LEU A 78 -3.97 8.37 15.08
N PHE A 79 -2.81 8.10 15.66
CA PHE A 79 -2.48 8.55 17.02
C PHE A 79 -0.97 8.62 17.23
N LEU A 80 -0.57 9.49 18.16
CA LEU A 80 0.79 9.61 18.67
C LEU A 80 0.81 9.14 20.13
N ARG A 81 1.67 8.18 20.45
CA ARG A 81 1.96 7.74 21.83
C ARG A 81 3.37 8.21 22.21
N LYS A 82 3.76 7.99 23.46
CA LYS A 82 5.08 8.40 23.96
C LYS A 82 6.25 7.79 23.18
N TYR A 83 6.12 6.53 22.74
CA TYR A 83 7.20 5.79 22.07
C TYR A 83 6.81 5.19 20.72
N SER A 84 5.60 5.48 20.23
CA SER A 84 5.14 4.96 18.94
C SER A 84 4.13 5.86 18.25
N VAL A 85 4.07 5.73 16.92
CA VAL A 85 3.13 6.39 16.03
C VAL A 85 2.29 5.32 15.35
N GLY A 86 0.98 5.37 15.51
CA GLY A 86 0.04 4.51 14.80
C GLY A 86 -0.50 5.22 13.57
N LEU A 87 -0.51 4.55 12.42
CA LEU A 87 -1.02 5.11 11.17
C LEU A 87 -1.78 4.07 10.37
N ASN A 88 -2.72 4.53 9.55
CA ASN A 88 -3.30 3.71 8.49
C ASN A 88 -2.66 4.10 7.17
N PHE A 89 -2.37 3.11 6.35
CA PHE A 89 -1.87 3.36 5.01
C PHE A 89 -2.76 2.74 3.95
N TYR A 90 -2.85 3.45 2.84
CA TYR A 90 -3.74 3.14 1.72
C TYR A 90 -2.95 2.93 0.45
N THR A 91 -1.70 3.36 0.41
CA THR A 91 -0.84 3.20 -0.77
C THR A 91 0.27 2.22 -0.48
N ILE A 92 0.57 1.32 -1.41
CA ILE A 92 1.75 0.43 -1.40
C ILE A 92 2.47 0.63 -2.73
N ASN A 93 3.75 1.01 -2.69
CA ASN A 93 4.60 1.26 -3.86
C ASN A 93 3.89 2.09 -4.96
N ASN A 94 3.29 3.23 -4.55
CA ASN A 94 2.57 4.18 -5.41
C ASN A 94 1.26 3.65 -6.03
N LYS A 95 0.68 2.57 -5.47
CA LYS A 95 -0.62 2.04 -5.88
C LYS A 95 -1.63 2.17 -4.77
N LEU A 96 -2.86 2.55 -5.10
CA LEU A 96 -3.90 2.82 -4.11
C LEU A 96 -4.74 1.56 -3.82
N HIS A 97 -4.85 1.20 -2.55
CA HIS A 97 -5.57 0.02 -2.06
C HIS A 97 -6.89 0.47 -1.43
N PHE A 98 -7.96 0.48 -2.24
CA PHE A 98 -9.26 1.03 -1.87
C PHE A 98 -10.08 0.19 -0.86
N ASN A 99 -9.61 -1.01 -0.48
CA ASN A 99 -10.39 -1.91 0.37
C ASN A 99 -9.55 -2.66 1.41
N SER A 100 -8.47 -2.05 1.87
CA SER A 100 -7.59 -2.65 2.87
C SER A 100 -7.27 -1.63 3.96
N TYR A 101 -7.73 -1.94 5.17
CA TYR A 101 -7.38 -1.18 6.37
C TYR A 101 -6.08 -1.77 6.93
N TYR A 102 -4.94 -1.32 6.41
CA TYR A 102 -3.66 -1.75 6.96
C TYR A 102 -3.23 -0.82 8.09
N PHE A 103 -2.95 -1.41 9.23
CA PHE A 103 -2.45 -0.71 10.40
C PHE A 103 -0.92 -0.81 10.48
N GLY A 104 -0.27 0.34 10.59
CA GLY A 104 1.18 0.46 10.72
C GLY A 104 1.59 1.10 12.05
N ASN A 105 2.70 0.62 12.61
CA ASN A 105 3.31 1.17 13.82
C ASN A 105 4.75 1.59 13.57
N ILE A 106 5.10 2.83 13.88
CA ILE A 106 6.48 3.32 13.87
C ILE A 106 6.92 3.48 15.33
N HIS A 107 7.91 2.70 15.76
CA HIS A 107 8.56 2.90 17.05
C HIS A 107 9.48 4.13 17.01
N VAL A 108 9.69 4.82 18.15
CA VAL A 108 10.52 6.04 18.21
C VAL A 108 11.93 5.86 17.62
N SER A 109 12.53 4.68 17.79
CA SER A 109 13.85 4.35 17.22
C SER A 109 13.85 4.20 15.70
N GLN A 110 12.68 4.10 15.08
CA GLN A 110 12.49 3.96 13.64
C GLN A 110 12.02 5.26 12.97
N ILE A 111 12.02 6.38 13.70
CA ILE A 111 11.62 7.68 13.15
C ILE A 111 12.77 8.34 12.37
N SER A 112 13.96 8.36 12.96
CA SER A 112 15.14 9.04 12.43
C SER A 112 16.41 8.45 13.03
N ASN A 113 17.53 8.56 12.32
CA ASN A 113 18.87 8.26 12.85
C ASN A 113 19.34 9.31 13.87
N ARG A 114 18.70 10.49 13.90
CA ARG A 114 18.99 11.54 14.89
C ARG A 114 18.13 11.32 16.12
N TYR A 115 18.67 11.67 17.28
CA TYR A 115 17.91 11.68 18.52
C TYR A 115 16.70 12.63 18.40
N ILE A 116 15.52 12.12 18.74
CA ILE A 116 14.27 12.86 18.80
C ILE A 116 13.79 12.73 20.24
N GLU A 117 13.71 13.84 20.96
CA GLU A 117 13.27 13.85 22.35
C GLU A 117 11.77 13.58 22.45
N LYS A 118 10.98 14.18 21.55
CA LYS A 118 9.52 14.09 21.53
C LYS A 118 9.02 13.77 20.13
N ILE A 119 8.15 12.77 20.04
CA ILE A 119 7.52 12.38 18.76
C ILE A 119 6.76 13.54 18.11
N ASN A 120 6.20 14.46 18.92
CA ASN A 120 5.49 15.64 18.43
C ASN A 120 6.38 16.63 17.67
N GLU A 121 7.70 16.54 17.79
CA GLU A 121 8.65 17.34 16.99
C GLU A 121 8.88 16.72 15.61
N ALA A 122 8.57 15.43 15.45
CA ALA A 122 8.68 14.72 14.18
C ALA A 122 7.36 14.68 13.42
N PHE A 123 6.23 14.55 14.14
CA PHE A 123 4.93 14.25 13.56
C PHE A 123 3.77 14.92 14.30
N GLN A 124 2.68 15.16 13.55
CA GLN A 124 1.37 15.59 14.03
C GLN A 124 0.28 14.67 13.47
N VAL A 125 -0.83 14.50 14.20
CA VAL A 125 -1.93 13.60 13.83
C VAL A 125 -2.51 13.89 12.43
N THR A 126 -2.50 15.14 11.99
CA THR A 126 -3.01 15.55 10.67
C THR A 126 -2.00 15.32 9.53
N ASP A 127 -0.80 14.82 9.83
CA ASP A 127 0.24 14.65 8.82
C ASP A 127 -0.01 13.41 7.96
N ILE A 128 0.37 13.53 6.68
CA ILE A 128 0.47 12.40 5.75
C ILE A 128 1.94 11.98 5.72
N ILE A 129 2.19 10.69 5.95
CA ILE A 129 3.52 10.11 6.08
C ILE A 129 3.78 9.08 4.98
N ARG A 130 5.00 9.11 4.43
CA ARG A 130 5.60 8.01 3.68
C ARG A 130 6.55 7.23 4.58
N ALA A 131 6.36 5.92 4.67
CA ALA A 131 7.17 5.04 5.49
C ALA A 131 7.53 3.76 4.74
N LYS A 132 8.50 3.00 5.26
CA LYS A 132 8.92 1.70 4.72
C LYS A 132 8.54 0.59 5.68
N VAL A 133 8.01 -0.51 5.14
CA VAL A 133 7.71 -1.72 5.92
C VAL A 133 9.01 -2.42 6.29
N ILE A 134 9.23 -2.63 7.59
CA ILE A 134 10.42 -3.34 8.10
C ILE A 134 10.11 -4.74 8.60
N GLU A 135 8.88 -4.98 9.06
CA GLU A 135 8.44 -6.28 9.55
C GLU A 135 6.92 -6.38 9.48
N GLU A 136 6.43 -7.58 9.17
CA GLU A 136 5.01 -7.93 9.18
C GLU A 136 4.70 -8.75 10.44
N LYS A 137 3.73 -8.30 11.23
CA LYS A 137 3.17 -9.06 12.35
C LYS A 137 1.72 -9.43 12.03
N SER A 138 1.14 -10.34 12.82
CA SER A 138 -0.21 -10.86 12.59
C SER A 138 -1.30 -9.79 12.43
N ASN A 139 -1.17 -8.66 13.13
CA ASN A 139 -2.21 -7.62 13.17
C ASN A 139 -1.70 -6.21 12.81
N GLU A 140 -0.40 -6.04 12.57
CA GLU A 140 0.20 -4.73 12.31
C GLU A 140 1.48 -4.86 11.48
N TYR A 141 1.83 -3.79 10.78
CA TYR A 141 3.11 -3.66 10.10
C TYR A 141 4.02 -2.74 10.91
N ASN A 142 5.21 -3.22 11.26
CA ASN A 142 6.24 -2.33 11.78
C ASN A 142 6.80 -1.51 10.62
N LEU A 143 6.85 -0.21 10.80
CA LEU A 143 7.25 0.77 9.80
C LEU A 143 8.47 1.58 10.26
N SER A 144 9.21 2.11 9.29
CA SER A 144 10.35 3.01 9.51
C SER A 144 10.28 4.22 8.60
N THR A 145 10.63 5.39 9.14
CA THR A 145 10.81 6.64 8.37
C THR A 145 12.29 7.05 8.32
N ILE A 146 13.20 6.12 8.61
CA ILE A 146 14.64 6.32 8.44
C ILE A 146 14.96 6.35 6.95
N GLY A 147 15.21 7.55 6.44
CA GLY A 147 15.52 7.78 5.04
C GLY A 147 15.36 9.26 4.70
N LYS A 148 15.95 9.67 3.58
CA LYS A 148 15.77 11.03 3.06
C LYS A 148 14.38 11.21 2.45
N ASP A 149 13.90 10.21 1.74
CA ASP A 149 12.62 10.25 1.03
C ASP A 149 11.44 9.75 1.88
N LEU A 150 11.68 9.40 3.15
CA LEU A 150 10.69 8.92 4.10
C LEU A 150 10.42 9.98 5.19
N GLY A 151 9.19 10.05 5.65
CA GLY A 151 8.72 11.03 6.63
C GLY A 151 7.45 11.71 6.17
N VAL A 152 7.20 12.89 6.73
CA VAL A 152 6.05 13.73 6.41
C VAL A 152 6.17 14.26 4.98
N ILE A 153 5.15 13.98 4.17
CA ILE A 153 5.05 14.45 2.77
C ILE A 153 4.06 15.60 2.62
N HIS A 154 3.12 15.73 3.57
CA HIS A 154 2.15 16.81 3.66
C HIS A 154 1.76 17.04 5.12
N SER A 155 1.57 18.31 5.50
CA SER A 155 1.23 18.71 6.87
C SER A 155 0.54 20.07 6.86
N ASP A 156 -0.45 20.20 7.73
CA ASP A 156 -1.22 21.42 7.96
C ASP A 156 -0.82 22.09 9.27
N CYS A 157 -0.92 23.42 9.30
CA CYS A 157 -0.60 24.22 10.48
C CYS A 157 -1.47 23.81 11.67
N SER A 158 -0.82 23.52 12.79
CA SER A 158 -1.46 23.16 14.07
C SER A 158 -2.45 24.20 14.60
N ILE A 159 -2.32 25.47 14.20
CA ILE A 159 -3.12 26.60 14.71
C ILE A 159 -4.31 26.91 13.78
N CYS A 160 -4.08 27.00 12.47
CA CYS A 160 -5.06 27.52 11.52
C CYS A 160 -5.43 26.56 10.38
N GLY A 161 -4.83 25.37 10.33
CA GLY A 161 -5.10 24.35 9.31
C GLY A 161 -4.61 24.69 7.90
N THR A 162 -3.88 25.80 7.72
CA THR A 162 -3.28 26.12 6.41
C THR A 162 -2.08 25.20 6.13
N PRO A 163 -1.93 24.66 4.91
CA PRO A 163 -0.76 23.88 4.52
C PRO A 163 0.54 24.64 4.77
N LEU A 164 1.50 23.97 5.41
CA LEU A 164 2.77 24.60 5.79
C LEU A 164 3.76 24.66 4.62
N ASP A 165 4.61 25.69 4.58
CA ASP A 165 5.70 25.83 3.61
C ASP A 165 7.03 25.40 4.21
N ARG A 166 7.82 24.67 3.44
CA ARG A 166 9.17 24.27 3.85
C ARG A 166 10.10 25.48 3.80
N THR A 167 10.70 25.80 4.95
CA THR A 167 11.67 26.90 5.08
C THR A 167 13.08 26.41 5.42
N GLY A 168 13.22 25.16 5.86
CA GLY A 168 14.50 24.55 6.18
C GLY A 168 14.50 23.03 5.99
N PHE A 169 15.50 22.37 6.58
CA PHE A 169 15.63 20.91 6.47
C PHE A 169 14.45 20.19 7.13
N ASP A 170 14.11 20.59 8.36
CA ASP A 170 13.06 20.06 9.24
C ASP A 170 12.05 21.15 9.67
N LYS A 171 12.22 22.38 9.18
CA LYS A 171 11.41 23.54 9.56
C LYS A 171 10.34 23.88 8.55
N LEU A 172 9.14 24.08 9.08
CA LEU A 172 7.93 24.45 8.38
C LEU A 172 7.45 25.82 8.89
N ARG A 173 6.91 26.64 8.00
CA ARG A 173 6.30 27.93 8.34
C ARG A 173 4.93 28.04 7.71
N CYS A 174 3.95 28.49 8.49
CA CYS A 174 2.63 28.80 7.99
C CYS A 174 2.64 30.13 7.24
N PRO A 175 2.22 30.18 5.96
CA PRO A 175 2.15 31.44 5.22
C PRO A 175 1.04 32.37 5.72
N MET A 176 0.01 31.84 6.39
CA MET A 176 -1.14 32.61 6.87
C MET A 176 -0.94 33.22 8.26
N CYS A 177 -0.63 32.40 9.28
CA CYS A 177 -0.47 32.88 10.66
C CYS A 177 0.99 33.07 11.09
N GLY A 178 1.95 32.68 10.25
CA GLY A 178 3.38 32.80 10.55
C GLY A 178 3.94 31.76 11.52
N ASN A 179 3.11 30.82 12.02
CA ASN A 179 3.55 29.79 12.96
C ASN A 179 4.73 28.97 12.41
N MET A 180 5.69 28.65 13.26
CA MET A 180 6.84 27.83 12.91
C MET A 180 6.77 26.48 13.62
N GLU A 181 6.98 25.41 12.87
CA GLU A 181 6.87 24.05 13.36
C GLU A 181 8.02 23.19 12.82
N SER A 182 8.38 22.15 13.57
CA SER A 182 9.37 21.17 13.11
C SER A 182 8.70 19.83 12.81
N ARG A 183 9.19 19.13 11.78
CA ARG A 183 8.73 17.79 11.37
C ARG A 183 9.86 16.96 10.79
N LYS A 184 9.73 15.63 10.84
CA LYS A 184 10.59 14.72 10.06
C LYS A 184 10.12 14.74 8.61
N LEU A 185 10.60 15.69 7.84
CA LEU A 185 10.21 15.85 6.43
C LEU A 185 10.82 14.76 5.54
N ALA A 186 10.06 14.37 4.53
CA ALA A 186 10.59 13.74 3.32
C ALA A 186 11.28 14.79 2.42
N SER A 187 12.18 14.35 1.56
CA SER A 187 12.92 15.19 0.62
C SER A 187 11.99 15.97 -0.32
N ASP A 188 10.90 15.35 -0.73
CA ASP A 188 9.87 15.80 -1.68
C ASP A 188 8.59 16.32 -1.00
N TYR A 189 8.71 16.85 0.23
CA TYR A 189 7.58 17.48 0.93
C TYR A 189 6.86 18.50 0.03
N ARG A 190 5.53 18.33 -0.13
CA ARG A 190 4.62 19.07 -1.03
C ARG A 190 4.87 18.93 -2.54
N ASP A 191 5.90 18.22 -2.96
CA ASP A 191 6.18 17.90 -4.37
C ASP A 191 5.97 16.41 -4.64
N VAL A 192 4.85 15.89 -4.12
CA VAL A 192 4.51 14.48 -4.22
C VAL A 192 3.78 14.25 -5.54
N SER A 193 4.53 14.18 -6.64
CA SER A 193 4.01 13.75 -7.93
C SER A 193 3.92 12.22 -7.98
N HIS A 194 3.10 11.61 -7.13
CA HIS A 194 2.79 10.19 -7.30
C HIS A 194 1.69 10.03 -8.34
N GLU A 195 2.02 9.45 -9.49
CA GLU A 195 1.03 8.80 -10.35
C GLU A 195 0.45 7.62 -9.58
N LEU A 196 -0.53 7.89 -8.72
CA LEU A 196 -1.26 6.86 -8.02
C LEU A 196 -2.05 6.07 -9.07
N ARG A 197 -1.58 4.86 -9.36
CA ARG A 197 -2.29 3.92 -10.23
C ARG A 197 -3.33 3.17 -9.40
N TYR A 198 -4.50 2.98 -9.99
CA TYR A 198 -5.62 2.21 -9.45
C TYR A 198 -5.43 0.72 -9.69
#